data_AF-A0A2D6M133-F1
#
_entry.id   AF-A0A2D6M133-F1
#
_cell.length_a   1.000
_cell.length_b   1.000
_cell.length_c   1.000
_cell.angle_alpha   90.00
_cell.angle_beta   90.00
_cell.angle_gamma   90.00
#
_symmetry.space_group_name_H-M   'P 1'
#
loop_
_entity.id
_entity.type
_entity.pdbx_description
1 polymer ?
#
loop_
_entity_poly.entity_id
_entity_poly.type
_entity_poly.pdbx_seq_one_letter_code
_entity_poly.pdbx_strand_id
1 'polypeptide(L)'
;MEKNIFTDADEADIFKKCGKKLEGDSFYFLKIEGSQGLLEAWLEPENLDILCIFRKDVDPTYWGCRNNQKCNDDDRLTVDECNGGECVHRTKACKEVEGKMCPSDWSCTTDLVTVYDIEECCLDECVEDLCEVTECENNEKCSEGNCALKTCEELDDQECPQMLRCAEDPLIAEDTNSCCLVKCEQINPCSEIQCPGEMRCREGTCVFP
;
A
#
# COMPACT_ATOMS: atom_id res chain seq x y z
N MET A 1 -26.80 33.73 10.13
CA MET A 1 -27.30 33.30 8.81
C MET A 1 -28.61 32.58 9.07
N GLU A 2 -29.75 33.23 8.85
CA GLU A 2 -31.07 32.65 9.15
C GLU A 2 -31.42 31.60 8.08
N LYS A 3 -31.72 30.37 8.51
CA LYS A 3 -32.28 29.34 7.63
C LYS A 3 -33.77 29.61 7.47
N ASN A 4 -34.15 30.22 6.35
CA ASN A 4 -35.55 30.23 5.93
C ASN A 4 -35.88 28.88 5.30
N ILE A 5 -36.73 28.11 5.96
CA ILE A 5 -37.27 26.84 5.45
C ILE A 5 -38.56 27.19 4.72
N PHE A 6 -38.54 27.11 3.39
CA PHE A 6 -39.74 27.26 2.57
C PHE A 6 -40.53 25.94 2.51
N THR A 7 -41.84 26.04 2.37
CA THR A 7 -42.77 24.90 2.33
C THR A 7 -43.02 24.44 0.89
N ASP A 8 -43.55 23.23 0.70
CA ASP A 8 -43.85 22.67 -0.64
C ASP A 8 -44.78 23.56 -1.50
N ALA A 9 -45.57 24.44 -0.86
CA ALA A 9 -46.42 25.42 -1.55
C ALA A 9 -45.60 26.57 -2.19
N ASP A 10 -44.45 26.91 -1.62
CA ASP A 10 -43.54 27.95 -2.11
C ASP A 10 -42.71 27.45 -3.31
N GLU A 11 -42.43 26.15 -3.35
CA GLU A 11 -41.67 25.50 -4.43
C GLU A 11 -42.43 25.59 -5.77
N ALA A 12 -43.74 25.31 -5.75
CA ALA A 12 -44.59 25.35 -6.95
C ALA A 12 -44.71 26.76 -7.58
N ASP A 13 -44.66 27.81 -6.76
CA ASP A 13 -44.78 29.20 -7.21
C ASP A 13 -43.46 29.75 -7.78
N ILE A 14 -42.32 29.23 -7.32
CA ILE A 14 -40.99 29.54 -7.86
C ILE A 14 -40.81 28.90 -9.25
N PHE A 15 -41.20 27.64 -9.42
CA PHE A 15 -41.11 26.92 -10.71
C PHE A 15 -41.89 27.60 -11.85
N LYS A 16 -42.97 28.32 -11.53
CA LYS A 16 -43.87 28.94 -12.52
C LYS A 16 -43.28 30.18 -13.20
N LYS A 17 -42.19 30.75 -12.67
CA LYS A 17 -41.58 32.01 -13.15
C LYS A 17 -40.27 31.82 -13.94
N CYS A 18 -39.72 30.62 -14.02
CA CYS A 18 -38.38 30.39 -14.57
C CYS A 18 -38.43 30.25 -16.11
N GLY A 19 -37.87 31.22 -16.85
CA GLY A 19 -37.87 31.15 -18.31
C GLY A 19 -37.05 32.22 -19.03
N LYS A 20 -35.71 32.10 -19.03
CA LYS A 20 -34.77 32.38 -20.14
C LYS A 20 -33.31 32.42 -19.66
N LYS A 21 -32.35 32.31 -20.61
CA LYS A 21 -30.90 32.35 -20.40
C LYS A 21 -30.40 33.80 -20.59
N LEU A 22 -29.51 34.27 -19.71
CA LEU A 22 -28.90 35.62 -19.79
C LEU A 22 -27.37 35.56 -19.77
N GLU A 23 -26.77 36.58 -20.39
CA GLU A 23 -25.34 36.93 -20.39
C GLU A 23 -25.22 38.32 -19.75
N GLY A 24 -24.45 38.45 -18.65
CA GLY A 24 -24.28 39.70 -17.88
C GLY A 24 -23.50 39.47 -16.57
N ASP A 25 -22.93 40.51 -15.97
CA ASP A 25 -21.86 40.42 -14.94
C ASP A 25 -22.29 40.76 -13.49
N SER A 26 -23.58 40.68 -13.12
CA SER A 26 -24.00 40.93 -11.72
C SER A 26 -25.28 40.20 -11.33
N PHE A 27 -25.20 39.25 -10.40
CA PHE A 27 -26.35 38.43 -9.96
C PHE A 27 -26.44 38.29 -8.44
N TYR A 28 -27.67 38.22 -7.90
CA TYR A 28 -27.98 37.73 -6.56
C TYR A 28 -28.19 36.22 -6.59
N PHE A 29 -27.52 35.48 -5.69
CA PHE A 29 -27.57 34.02 -5.62
C PHE A 29 -28.45 33.54 -4.46
N LEU A 30 -29.45 32.71 -4.76
CA LEU A 30 -30.29 32.03 -3.79
C LEU A 30 -30.14 30.51 -3.97
N LYS A 31 -29.73 29.81 -2.90
CA LYS A 31 -29.56 28.36 -2.88
C LYS A 31 -30.64 27.74 -1.98
N ILE A 32 -31.49 26.88 -2.56
CA ILE A 32 -32.54 26.17 -1.82
C ILE A 32 -32.32 24.66 -1.99
N GLU A 33 -32.20 23.96 -0.87
CA GLU A 33 -31.95 22.52 -0.80
C GLU A 33 -33.25 21.78 -0.45
N GLY A 34 -33.69 20.89 -1.34
CA GLY A 34 -34.89 20.06 -1.17
C GLY A 34 -34.55 18.57 -1.11
N SER A 35 -35.53 17.76 -0.70
CA SER A 35 -35.35 16.29 -0.60
C SER A 35 -35.07 15.60 -1.94
N GLN A 36 -35.34 16.28 -3.05
CA GLN A 36 -35.19 15.75 -4.42
C GLN A 36 -34.10 16.44 -5.25
N GLY A 37 -33.32 17.36 -4.67
CA GLY A 37 -32.23 18.04 -5.38
C GLY A 37 -32.00 19.46 -4.93
N LEU A 38 -31.22 20.18 -5.74
CA LEU A 38 -30.82 21.56 -5.49
C LEU A 38 -31.47 22.50 -6.50
N LEU A 39 -32.05 23.58 -5.98
CA LEU A 39 -32.50 24.72 -6.76
C LEU A 39 -31.56 25.90 -6.54
N GLU A 40 -30.84 26.27 -7.59
CA GLU A 40 -30.03 27.50 -7.64
C GLU A 40 -30.80 28.56 -8.42
N ALA A 41 -31.15 29.66 -7.78
CA ALA A 41 -31.78 30.80 -8.43
C ALA A 41 -30.81 31.98 -8.48
N TRP A 42 -30.54 32.47 -9.68
CA TRP A 42 -29.72 33.65 -9.94
C TRP A 42 -30.65 34.78 -10.41
N LEU A 43 -30.68 35.90 -9.67
CA LEU A 43 -31.48 37.07 -10.02
C LEU A 43 -30.59 38.19 -10.53
N GLU A 44 -30.90 38.74 -11.70
CA GLU A 44 -30.26 39.96 -12.19
C GLU A 44 -31.00 41.19 -11.61
N PRO A 45 -30.30 42.14 -10.94
CA PRO A 45 -30.93 43.26 -10.25
C PRO A 45 -31.76 44.18 -11.16
N GLU A 46 -31.32 44.34 -12.41
CA GLU A 46 -31.81 45.41 -13.28
C GLU A 46 -33.04 44.99 -14.10
N ASN A 47 -33.21 43.69 -14.36
CA ASN A 47 -34.26 43.18 -15.26
C ASN A 47 -35.29 42.27 -14.58
N LEU A 48 -35.14 41.94 -13.28
CA LEU A 48 -35.99 41.00 -12.54
C LEU A 48 -36.12 39.60 -13.19
N ASP A 49 -35.23 39.27 -14.12
CA ASP A 49 -35.15 37.95 -14.71
C ASP A 49 -34.51 36.97 -13.70
N ILE A 50 -35.16 35.82 -13.52
CA ILE A 50 -34.75 34.78 -12.57
C ILE A 50 -34.33 33.54 -13.38
N LEU A 51 -33.06 33.18 -13.26
CA LEU A 51 -32.55 31.90 -13.79
C LEU A 51 -32.58 30.85 -12.68
N CYS A 52 -33.42 29.84 -12.85
CA CYS A 52 -33.48 28.70 -11.95
C CYS A 52 -32.77 27.51 -12.58
N ILE A 53 -31.69 27.02 -11.98
CA ILE A 53 -31.05 25.77 -12.37
C ILE A 53 -31.53 24.71 -11.39
N PHE A 54 -32.44 23.85 -11.84
CA PHE A 54 -32.82 22.66 -11.10
C PHE A 54 -31.92 21.51 -11.54
N ARG A 55 -30.97 21.13 -10.70
CA ARG A 55 -30.07 20.02 -10.99
C ARG A 55 -30.65 18.73 -10.41
N LYS A 56 -31.39 18.00 -11.25
CA LYS A 56 -32.04 16.74 -10.88
C LYS A 56 -31.06 15.54 -10.79
N ASP A 57 -29.89 15.67 -11.42
CA ASP A 57 -28.84 14.63 -11.45
C ASP A 57 -27.66 14.95 -10.53
N VAL A 58 -27.78 15.97 -9.67
CA VAL A 58 -26.85 16.15 -8.55
C VAL A 58 -27.39 15.28 -7.43
N ASP A 59 -26.81 14.10 -7.30
CA ASP A 59 -27.05 13.23 -6.16
C ASP A 59 -26.76 14.05 -4.87
N PRO A 60 -27.75 14.28 -3.99
CA PRO A 60 -27.55 15.01 -2.73
C PRO A 60 -26.67 14.22 -1.73
N THR A 61 -26.08 13.10 -2.14
CA THR A 61 -24.98 12.44 -1.45
C THR A 61 -23.59 12.97 -1.83
N TYR A 62 -23.45 13.81 -2.87
CA TYR A 62 -22.17 14.35 -3.31
C TYR A 62 -21.75 15.66 -2.60
N TRP A 63 -22.07 15.82 -1.32
CA TRP A 63 -21.60 16.98 -0.53
C TRP A 63 -21.05 16.52 0.82
N GLY A 64 -20.22 15.48 0.74
CA GLY A 64 -19.43 14.85 1.81
C GLY A 64 -20.25 14.04 2.82
N CYS A 65 -19.71 13.78 4.00
CA CYS A 65 -20.32 12.79 4.91
C CYS A 65 -21.50 13.35 5.70
N ARG A 66 -22.41 12.46 6.13
CA ARG A 66 -23.58 12.80 6.99
C ARG A 66 -23.38 12.39 8.45
N ASN A 67 -22.44 11.50 8.69
CA ASN A 67 -22.01 10.99 9.98
C ASN A 67 -20.64 10.35 9.79
N ASN A 68 -19.94 10.08 10.90
CA ASN A 68 -18.58 9.54 10.88
C ASN A 68 -18.50 8.19 10.14
N GLN A 69 -19.55 7.36 10.21
CA GLN A 69 -19.58 6.06 9.52
C GLN A 69 -19.45 6.21 7.99
N LYS A 70 -19.96 7.32 7.42
CA LYS A 70 -19.81 7.60 5.98
C LYS A 70 -18.48 8.26 5.61
N CYS A 71 -17.72 8.75 6.58
CA CYS A 71 -16.37 9.28 6.34
C CYS A 71 -15.29 8.20 6.56
N ASN A 72 -15.64 7.03 7.10
CA ASN A 72 -14.70 5.95 7.39
C ASN A 72 -13.94 5.53 6.12
N ASP A 73 -12.61 5.69 6.11
CA ASP A 73 -11.73 5.28 5.02
C ASP A 73 -11.16 3.86 5.21
N ASP A 74 -11.57 3.18 6.29
CA ASP A 74 -11.08 1.88 6.74
C ASP A 74 -9.58 1.86 7.08
N ASP A 75 -8.92 3.02 7.19
CA ASP A 75 -7.55 3.10 7.67
C ASP A 75 -7.53 3.06 9.21
N ARG A 76 -6.90 2.01 9.75
CA ARG A 76 -6.77 1.84 11.19
C ARG A 76 -5.94 2.96 11.84
N LEU A 77 -5.14 3.71 11.08
CA LEU A 77 -4.26 4.78 11.54
C LEU A 77 -4.93 6.16 11.54
N THR A 78 -6.15 6.29 11.02
CA THR A 78 -6.89 7.55 10.96
C THR A 78 -8.10 7.54 11.89
N VAL A 79 -8.51 8.73 12.34
CA VAL A 79 -9.85 8.99 12.88
C VAL A 79 -10.60 9.83 11.87
N ASP A 80 -11.75 9.33 11.47
CA ASP A 80 -12.59 9.96 10.45
C ASP A 80 -13.81 10.61 11.08
N GLU A 81 -13.94 11.91 10.87
CA GLU A 81 -15.01 12.71 11.44
C GLU A 81 -15.79 13.46 10.36
N CYS A 82 -17.11 13.48 10.54
CA CYS A 82 -18.00 14.30 9.75
C CYS A 82 -18.12 15.68 10.37
N ASN A 83 -17.46 16.67 9.78
CA ASN A 83 -17.53 18.05 10.25
C ASN A 83 -18.15 18.96 9.19
N GLY A 84 -19.34 19.49 9.46
CA GLY A 84 -20.00 20.43 8.55
C GLY A 84 -20.39 19.86 7.19
N GLY A 85 -20.47 18.54 7.05
CA GLY A 85 -20.68 17.86 5.78
C GLY A 85 -19.38 17.44 5.08
N GLU A 86 -18.21 17.72 5.62
CA GLU A 86 -16.92 17.30 5.06
C GLU A 86 -16.32 16.12 5.85
N CYS A 87 -15.62 15.23 5.16
CA CYS A 87 -14.81 14.19 5.79
C CYS A 87 -13.48 14.81 6.23
N VAL A 88 -13.22 14.79 7.53
CA VAL A 88 -11.93 15.17 8.09
C VAL A 88 -11.24 13.90 8.57
N HIS A 89 -10.08 13.59 7.98
CA HIS A 89 -9.23 12.47 8.36
C HIS A 89 -8.05 13.02 9.16
N ARG A 90 -7.93 12.64 10.43
CA ARG A 90 -6.75 12.95 11.24
C ARG A 90 -5.98 11.67 11.53
N THR A 91 -4.66 11.74 11.48
CA THR A 91 -3.83 10.63 11.96
C THR A 91 -4.05 10.45 13.47
N LYS A 92 -4.17 9.21 13.92
CA LYS A 92 -4.25 8.85 15.35
C LYS A 92 -2.94 9.15 16.06
N ALA A 93 -3.00 9.32 17.37
CA ALA A 93 -1.83 9.26 18.24
C ALA A 93 -1.39 7.80 18.48
N CYS A 94 -0.13 7.56 18.84
CA CYS A 94 0.39 6.20 19.06
C CYS A 94 -0.44 5.43 20.10
N LYS A 95 -0.85 6.11 21.17
CA LYS A 95 -1.70 5.52 22.21
C LYS A 95 -3.10 5.14 21.70
N GLU A 96 -3.65 5.88 20.73
CA GLU A 96 -4.97 5.60 20.16
C GLU A 96 -4.98 4.35 19.27
N VAL A 97 -3.81 3.95 18.74
CA VAL A 97 -3.61 2.70 17.99
C VAL A 97 -3.04 1.57 18.86
N GLU A 98 -3.09 1.73 20.18
CA GLU A 98 -2.51 0.79 21.17
C GLU A 98 -1.00 0.55 20.99
N GLY A 99 -0.33 1.43 20.26
CA GLY A 99 1.11 1.36 20.03
C GLY A 99 1.92 1.91 21.21
N LYS A 100 3.24 1.67 21.14
CA LYS A 100 4.22 2.09 22.13
C LYS A 100 5.48 2.60 21.45
N MET A 101 6.23 3.43 22.17
CA MET A 101 7.60 3.79 21.79
C MET A 101 8.54 2.71 22.29
N CYS A 102 9.38 2.19 21.40
CA CYS A 102 10.47 1.32 21.83
C CYS A 102 11.55 2.14 22.56
N PRO A 103 12.23 1.57 23.57
CA PRO A 103 13.47 2.12 24.08
C PRO A 103 14.48 2.38 22.95
N SER A 104 15.41 3.33 23.13
CA SER A 104 16.40 3.69 22.10
C SER A 104 17.25 2.52 21.59
N ASP A 105 17.40 1.50 22.43
CA ASP A 105 18.26 0.34 22.18
C ASP A 105 17.44 -0.88 21.71
N TRP A 106 16.14 -0.70 21.49
CA TRP A 106 15.20 -1.76 21.12
C TRP A 106 14.57 -1.43 19.77
N SER A 107 14.24 -2.46 19.00
CA SER A 107 13.63 -2.34 17.69
C SER A 107 12.19 -2.86 17.71
N CYS A 108 11.33 -2.30 16.86
CA CYS A 108 9.98 -2.82 16.66
C CYS A 108 10.03 -4.08 15.80
N THR A 109 9.33 -5.12 16.22
CA THR A 109 9.20 -6.40 15.48
C THR A 109 8.47 -6.25 14.14
N THR A 110 7.78 -5.14 13.94
CA THR A 110 7.13 -4.77 12.68
C THR A 110 7.58 -3.40 12.23
N ASP A 111 7.22 -3.03 11.00
CA ASP A 111 7.43 -1.68 10.49
C ASP A 111 6.84 -0.63 11.43
N LEU A 112 7.63 0.42 11.69
CA LEU A 112 7.17 1.58 12.44
C LEU A 112 6.07 2.28 11.65
N VAL A 113 5.01 2.67 12.34
CA VAL A 113 3.97 3.51 11.74
C VAL A 113 4.16 4.95 12.16
N THR A 114 3.99 5.84 11.19
CA THR A 114 3.96 7.28 11.46
C THR A 114 2.58 7.65 11.99
N VAL A 115 2.55 8.27 13.17
CA VAL A 115 1.35 8.75 13.85
C VAL A 115 1.46 10.25 14.13
N TYR A 116 0.39 10.90 14.58
CA TYR A 116 0.39 12.36 14.71
C TYR A 116 1.37 12.88 15.78
N ASP A 117 1.57 12.14 16.87
CA ASP A 117 2.33 12.59 18.04
C ASP A 117 3.78 12.13 18.08
N ILE A 118 4.14 11.07 17.33
CA ILE A 118 5.49 10.52 17.25
C ILE A 118 5.77 9.91 15.86
N GLU A 119 7.02 9.97 15.43
CA GLU A 119 7.44 9.40 14.13
C GLU A 119 7.66 7.88 14.20
N GLU A 120 7.94 7.34 15.40
CA GLU A 120 8.35 5.95 15.62
C GLU A 120 7.36 5.23 16.58
N CYS A 121 6.15 4.95 16.11
CA CYS A 121 5.18 4.15 16.87
C CYS A 121 5.27 2.67 16.49
N CYS A 122 5.52 1.81 17.47
CA CYS A 122 5.51 0.37 17.32
C CYS A 122 4.14 -0.18 17.69
N LEU A 123 3.47 -0.86 16.75
CA LEU A 123 2.15 -1.46 16.97
C LEU A 123 2.23 -2.83 17.67
N ASP A 124 3.36 -3.53 17.52
CA ASP A 124 3.56 -4.88 18.02
C ASP A 124 4.58 -4.91 19.17
N GLU A 125 5.48 -5.88 19.21
CA GLU A 125 6.48 -6.02 20.28
C GLU A 125 7.74 -5.20 19.99
N CYS A 126 8.34 -4.68 21.04
CA CYS A 126 9.69 -4.13 20.99
C CYS A 126 10.63 -5.19 21.52
N VAL A 127 11.75 -5.41 20.84
CA VAL A 127 12.75 -6.41 21.20
C VAL A 127 14.14 -5.79 21.19
N GLU A 128 15.03 -6.29 22.06
CA GLU A 128 16.44 -5.86 22.11
C GLU A 128 17.19 -6.25 20.84
N ASP A 129 16.94 -7.47 20.37
CA ASP A 129 17.51 -8.01 19.16
C ASP A 129 16.39 -8.63 18.30
N LEU A 130 16.19 -8.08 17.11
CA LEU A 130 15.21 -8.61 16.16
C LEU A 130 15.53 -10.06 15.79
N CYS A 131 16.79 -10.46 15.84
CA CYS A 131 17.20 -11.82 15.52
C CYS A 131 16.83 -12.85 16.60
N GLU A 132 16.39 -12.44 17.79
CA GLU A 132 15.82 -13.37 18.78
C GLU A 132 14.43 -13.88 18.38
N VAL A 133 13.71 -13.10 17.56
CA VAL A 133 12.33 -13.42 17.12
C VAL A 133 12.22 -13.70 15.62
N THR A 134 13.27 -13.45 14.85
CA THR A 134 13.34 -13.81 13.42
C THR A 134 13.85 -15.25 13.26
N GLU A 135 12.99 -16.14 12.75
CA GLU A 135 13.38 -17.48 12.32
C GLU A 135 13.91 -17.44 10.88
N CYS A 136 15.20 -17.72 10.68
CA CYS A 136 15.81 -17.86 9.35
C CYS A 136 16.02 -19.33 8.96
N GLU A 137 16.12 -19.60 7.67
CA GLU A 137 16.46 -20.95 7.19
C GLU A 137 17.89 -21.35 7.61
N ASN A 138 18.19 -22.66 7.57
CA ASN A 138 19.50 -23.16 8.01
C ASN A 138 20.68 -22.55 7.23
N ASN A 139 20.48 -22.26 5.94
CA ASN A 139 21.45 -21.62 5.05
C ASN A 139 21.46 -20.08 5.14
N GLU A 140 20.70 -19.50 6.07
CA GLU A 140 20.60 -18.08 6.29
C GLU A 140 21.13 -17.69 7.67
N LYS A 141 21.51 -16.42 7.81
CA LYS A 141 21.85 -15.75 9.06
C LYS A 141 20.92 -14.56 9.23
N CYS A 142 20.52 -14.28 10.46
CA CYS A 142 19.82 -13.04 10.76
C CYS A 142 20.81 -11.91 10.98
N SER A 143 20.54 -10.75 10.38
CA SER A 143 21.22 -9.48 10.65
C SER A 143 20.18 -8.37 10.69
N GLU A 144 20.09 -7.65 11.80
CA GLU A 144 19.13 -6.56 11.99
C GLU A 144 17.68 -6.98 11.69
N GLY A 145 17.29 -8.19 12.11
CA GLY A 145 15.95 -8.74 11.89
C GLY A 145 15.65 -9.29 10.50
N ASN A 146 16.61 -9.19 9.58
CA ASN A 146 16.48 -9.68 8.21
C ASN A 146 17.29 -10.96 8.01
N CYS A 147 16.69 -11.95 7.36
CA CYS A 147 17.41 -13.15 6.94
C CYS A 147 18.20 -12.86 5.65
N ALA A 148 19.49 -13.17 5.68
CA ALA A 148 20.36 -13.12 4.53
C ALA A 148 21.03 -14.49 4.38
N LEU A 149 21.32 -14.90 3.13
CA LEU A 149 22.09 -16.11 2.90
C LEU A 149 23.45 -16.02 3.61
N LYS A 150 23.88 -17.14 4.20
CA LYS A 150 25.25 -17.28 4.69
C LYS A 150 26.23 -17.35 3.53
N THR A 151 27.48 -16.95 3.74
CA THR A 151 28.56 -17.28 2.83
C THR A 151 28.90 -18.77 2.91
N CYS A 152 29.58 -19.30 1.91
CA CYS A 152 29.97 -20.71 1.94
C CYS A 152 30.92 -21.03 3.12
N GLU A 153 31.77 -20.08 3.50
CA GLU A 153 32.63 -20.19 4.67
C GLU A 153 31.83 -20.25 5.98
N GLU A 154 30.76 -19.46 6.11
CA GLU A 154 29.88 -19.47 7.29
C GLU A 154 29.05 -20.75 7.42
N LEU A 155 28.91 -21.51 6.35
CA LEU A 155 28.30 -22.84 6.36
C LEU A 155 29.29 -23.95 6.79
N ASP A 156 30.56 -23.61 7.07
CA ASP A 156 31.66 -24.56 7.32
C ASP A 156 31.87 -25.53 6.13
N ASP A 157 31.56 -25.04 4.92
CA ASP A 157 31.49 -25.83 3.70
C ASP A 157 32.57 -25.41 2.69
N GLN A 158 32.77 -26.25 1.66
CA GLN A 158 33.81 -26.03 0.66
C GLN A 158 33.20 -25.70 -0.71
N GLU A 159 33.69 -24.64 -1.35
CA GLU A 159 33.44 -24.40 -2.76
C GLU A 159 34.13 -25.47 -3.62
N CYS A 160 33.41 -26.04 -4.58
CA CYS A 160 34.05 -26.91 -5.56
C CYS A 160 34.82 -26.09 -6.61
N PRO A 161 36.12 -26.38 -6.83
CA PRO A 161 36.84 -25.87 -7.98
C PRO A 161 36.14 -26.30 -9.27
N GLN A 162 36.25 -25.52 -10.35
CA GLN A 162 35.52 -25.69 -11.62
C GLN A 162 35.58 -27.09 -12.27
N MET A 163 36.51 -27.96 -11.87
CA MET A 163 36.63 -29.33 -12.36
C MET A 163 35.92 -30.38 -11.49
N LEU A 164 35.29 -29.97 -10.39
CA LEU A 164 34.56 -30.83 -9.45
C LEU A 164 33.10 -30.35 -9.34
N ARG A 165 32.18 -31.26 -9.01
CA ARG A 165 30.79 -30.95 -8.64
C ARG A 165 30.51 -31.39 -7.21
N CYS A 166 29.51 -30.80 -6.56
CA CYS A 166 29.01 -31.34 -5.30
C CYS A 166 28.55 -32.80 -5.51
N ALA A 167 28.85 -33.68 -4.56
CA ALA A 167 28.32 -35.05 -4.55
C ALA A 167 26.78 -35.08 -4.39
N GLU A 168 26.25 -34.07 -3.70
CA GLU A 168 24.82 -33.85 -3.44
C GLU A 168 24.39 -32.50 -4.06
N ASP A 169 23.12 -32.10 -3.88
CA ASP A 169 22.65 -30.83 -4.38
C ASP A 169 23.41 -29.66 -3.72
N PRO A 170 23.92 -28.69 -4.50
CA PRO A 170 24.62 -27.53 -3.95
C PRO A 170 23.68 -26.66 -3.12
N LEU A 171 24.20 -26.13 -2.01
CA LEU A 171 23.55 -25.04 -1.29
C LEU A 171 23.82 -23.72 -2.01
N ILE A 172 22.77 -22.89 -2.08
CA ILE A 172 22.89 -21.50 -2.49
C ILE A 172 23.38 -20.70 -1.28
N ALA A 173 24.52 -20.04 -1.44
CA ALA A 173 25.14 -19.14 -0.48
C ALA A 173 25.18 -17.71 -1.05
N GLU A 174 25.48 -16.73 -0.21
CA GLU A 174 25.54 -15.30 -0.61
C GLU A 174 26.60 -15.04 -1.69
N ASP A 175 27.75 -15.68 -1.57
CA ASP A 175 28.92 -15.49 -2.42
C ASP A 175 28.99 -16.48 -3.59
N THR A 176 28.23 -17.58 -3.54
CA THR A 176 28.35 -18.68 -4.49
C THR A 176 27.07 -19.49 -4.60
N ASN A 177 26.79 -19.99 -5.80
CA ASN A 177 25.68 -20.92 -6.06
C ASN A 177 26.12 -22.39 -5.96
N SER A 178 27.31 -22.65 -5.43
CA SER A 178 28.01 -23.93 -5.54
C SER A 178 28.69 -24.35 -4.24
N CYS A 179 28.09 -24.02 -3.10
CA CYS A 179 28.58 -24.44 -1.80
C CYS A 179 28.20 -25.90 -1.53
N CYS A 180 29.15 -26.75 -1.12
CA CYS A 180 28.92 -28.19 -0.99
C CYS A 180 29.10 -28.69 0.45
N LEU A 181 28.05 -29.31 0.99
CA LEU A 181 27.97 -29.82 2.37
C LEU A 181 28.93 -30.96 2.73
N VAL A 182 29.32 -31.79 1.75
CA VAL A 182 29.96 -33.09 2.04
C VAL A 182 31.30 -33.22 1.37
N LYS A 183 31.31 -33.16 0.03
CA LYS A 183 32.52 -33.34 -0.76
C LYS A 183 32.30 -32.90 -2.20
N CYS A 184 33.40 -32.47 -2.79
CA CYS A 184 33.54 -32.28 -4.23
C CYS A 184 33.95 -33.60 -4.88
N GLU A 185 33.21 -34.03 -5.89
CA GLU A 185 33.55 -35.20 -6.71
C GLU A 185 34.07 -34.76 -8.07
N GLN A 186 35.08 -35.50 -8.57
CA GLN A 186 35.52 -35.31 -9.95
C GLN A 186 34.35 -35.59 -10.88
N ILE A 187 34.02 -34.59 -11.69
CA ILE A 187 33.19 -34.80 -12.86
C ILE A 187 34.01 -35.73 -13.75
N ASN A 188 33.61 -36.99 -13.89
CA ASN A 188 34.10 -37.78 -15.00
C ASN A 188 33.37 -37.26 -16.24
N PRO A 189 34.02 -36.44 -17.09
CA PRO A 189 33.34 -35.78 -18.20
C PRO A 189 32.84 -36.79 -19.25
N CYS A 190 33.25 -38.06 -19.11
CA CYS A 190 32.86 -39.16 -19.96
C CYS A 190 31.78 -40.07 -19.36
N SER A 191 31.30 -39.81 -18.15
CA SER A 191 30.32 -40.67 -17.46
C SER A 191 28.97 -40.77 -18.20
N GLU A 192 28.57 -39.71 -18.90
CA GLU A 192 27.30 -39.66 -19.66
C GLU A 192 27.51 -39.66 -21.19
N ILE A 193 28.75 -39.75 -21.67
CA ILE A 193 29.08 -39.68 -23.10
C ILE A 193 29.19 -41.08 -23.70
N GLN A 194 28.23 -41.44 -24.55
CA GLN A 194 28.35 -42.60 -25.43
C GLN A 194 29.01 -42.19 -26.76
N CYS A 195 30.22 -42.72 -27.00
CA CYS A 195 30.92 -42.49 -28.25
C CYS A 195 30.51 -43.51 -29.33
N PRO A 196 30.28 -43.06 -30.58
CA PRO A 196 29.96 -43.96 -31.67
C PRO A 196 31.18 -44.77 -32.14
N GLY A 197 30.95 -46.04 -32.48
CA GLY A 197 31.96 -46.90 -33.09
C GLY A 197 33.14 -47.23 -32.17
N GLU A 198 34.37 -47.06 -32.68
CA GLU A 198 35.62 -47.33 -31.96
C GLU A 198 36.19 -46.13 -31.19
N MET A 199 35.47 -45.01 -31.19
CA MET A 199 35.90 -43.80 -30.49
C MET A 199 35.85 -43.97 -28.96
N ARG A 200 36.74 -43.30 -28.24
CA ARG A 200 36.77 -43.28 -26.77
C ARG A 200 36.55 -41.85 -26.30
N CYS A 201 35.82 -41.70 -25.20
CA CYS A 201 35.71 -40.39 -24.58
C CYS A 201 37.02 -40.05 -23.85
N ARG A 202 37.56 -38.86 -24.11
CA ARG A 202 38.69 -38.25 -23.43
C ARG A 202 38.35 -36.79 -23.16
N GLU A 203 38.44 -36.36 -21.91
CA GLU A 203 38.15 -34.97 -21.50
C GLU A 203 36.78 -34.46 -21.99
N GLY A 204 35.75 -35.31 -21.97
CA GLY A 204 34.39 -34.92 -22.39
C GLY A 204 34.15 -34.90 -23.90
N THR A 205 35.09 -35.40 -24.70
CA THR A 205 34.95 -35.46 -26.16
C THR A 205 35.26 -36.85 -26.69
N CYS A 206 34.48 -37.33 -27.65
CA CYS A 206 34.80 -38.57 -28.36
C CYS A 206 35.96 -38.37 -29.32
N VAL A 207 37.03 -39.13 -29.13
CA VAL A 207 38.24 -39.11 -29.96
C VAL A 207 38.52 -40.51 -30.49
N PHE A 208 39.10 -40.61 -31.69
CA PHE A 208 39.70 -41.88 -32.13
C PHE A 208 40.97 -42.17 -31.31
N PRO A 209 41.23 -43.44 -30.96
CA PRO A 209 42.41 -43.84 -30.19
C PRO A 209 43.74 -43.51 -30.88
#